data_AF-C7G6D0-F1
#
_entry.id   AF-C7G6D0-F1
#
_cell.length_a   1.000
_cell.length_b   1.000
_cell.length_c   1.000
_cell.angle_alpha   90.00
_cell.angle_beta   90.00
_cell.angle_gamma   90.00
#
_symmetry.space_group_name_H-M   'P 1'
#
loop_
_entity.id
_entity.type
_entity.pdbx_description
1 polymer ?
#
loop_
_entity_poly.entity_id
_entity_poly.type
_entity_poly.pdbx_seq_one_letter_code
_entity_poly.pdbx_strand_id
1 'polypeptide(L)'
;MRIWFKMMKGTHLIKDMTVTDESDDTRTHKIFKALDEVCYAFDLGKPIWLDANVEEFKRHAKTRFTQDCFIEHVDFDFLEMHVIEED
;
A
#
# COMPACT_ATOMS: atom_id res chain seq x y z
N MET A 1 14.61 0.59 2.52
CA MET A 1 13.49 0.26 1.61
C MET A 1 12.54 1.45 1.52
N ARG A 2 12.23 1.89 0.30
CA ARG A 2 11.29 2.99 0.05
C ARG A 2 10.06 2.47 -0.67
N ILE A 3 8.89 2.79 -0.11
CA ILE A 3 7.59 2.34 -0.63
C ILE A 3 6.74 3.56 -0.93
N TRP A 4 6.19 3.61 -2.14
CA TRP A 4 5.31 4.66 -2.59
C TRP A 4 3.87 4.15 -2.64
N PHE A 5 3.00 4.88 -1.94
CA PHE A 5 1.57 4.62 -1.87
C PHE A 5 0.82 5.70 -2.63
N LYS A 6 -0.16 5.29 -3.44
CA LYS A 6 -0.98 6.19 -4.26
C LYS A 6 -2.44 5.83 -4.15
N MET A 7 -3.24 6.77 -3.68
CA MET A 7 -4.68 6.69 -3.69
C MET A 7 -5.22 7.23 -5.01
N MET A 8 -5.85 6.37 -5.79
CA MET A 8 -6.38 6.70 -7.12
C MET A 8 -7.91 6.69 -7.10
N LYS A 9 -8.52 7.68 -7.76
CA LYS A 9 -9.95 7.70 -8.08
C LYS A 9 -10.15 8.00 -9.56
N GLY A 10 -10.65 7.04 -10.32
CA GLY A 10 -10.68 7.05 -11.78
C GLY A 10 -9.27 7.19 -12.35
N THR A 11 -9.02 8.30 -13.04
CA THR A 11 -7.70 8.66 -13.60
C THR A 11 -6.96 9.71 -12.76
N HIS A 12 -7.50 10.11 -11.62
CA HIS A 12 -6.94 11.14 -10.76
C HIS A 12 -6.21 10.54 -9.57
N LEU A 13 -4.99 11.05 -9.32
CA LEU A 13 -4.29 10.81 -8.07
C LEU A 13 -4.89 11.73 -7.00
N ILE A 14 -5.49 11.14 -5.96
CA ILE A 14 -6.12 11.88 -4.86
C ILE A 14 -5.08 12.28 -3.82
N LYS A 15 -4.28 11.30 -3.40
CA LYS A 15 -3.18 11.47 -2.44
C LYS A 15 -2.09 10.47 -2.74
N ASP A 16 -0.87 10.83 -2.43
CA ASP A 16 0.24 9.89 -2.40
C ASP A 16 1.12 10.14 -1.18
N MET A 17 1.82 9.10 -0.76
CA MET A 17 2.72 9.13 0.38
C MET A 17 3.87 8.18 0.13
N THR A 18 5.08 8.64 0.39
CA THR A 18 6.27 7.81 0.30
C THR A 18 6.79 7.54 1.71
N VAL A 19 6.84 6.27 2.08
CA VAL A 19 7.40 5.82 3.36
C VAL A 19 8.80 5.27 3.12
N THR A 20 9.75 5.74 3.90
CA THR A 20 11.13 5.25 3.87
C THR A 20 11.41 4.55 5.20
N ASP A 21 11.73 3.26 5.15
CA ASP A 21 12.18 2.49 6.30
C ASP A 21 13.60 1.97 6.07
N GLU A 22 14.52 2.47 6.90
CA GLU A 22 15.95 2.11 6.91
C GLU A 22 16.29 1.11 8.04
N SER A 23 15.28 0.53 8.69
CA SER A 23 15.47 -0.40 9.81
C SER A 23 16.09 -1.72 9.35
N ASP A 24 16.85 -2.42 10.19
CA ASP A 24 17.30 -3.80 9.92
C ASP A 24 16.17 -4.79 10.28
N ASP A 25 15.12 -4.81 9.47
CA ASP A 25 13.90 -5.59 9.69
C ASP A 25 13.56 -6.43 8.45
N THR A 26 12.69 -7.42 8.59
CA THR A 26 12.28 -8.24 7.44
C THR A 26 11.48 -7.42 6.43
N ARG A 27 11.60 -7.74 5.13
CA ARG A 27 10.84 -7.05 4.05
C ARG A 27 9.35 -6.95 4.37
N THR A 28 8.77 -8.04 4.88
CA THR A 28 7.36 -8.11 5.28
C THR A 28 7.03 -7.16 6.43
N HIS A 29 7.87 -7.08 7.47
CA HIS A 29 7.66 -6.13 8.57
C HIS A 29 7.71 -4.68 8.09
N LYS A 30 8.66 -4.34 7.21
CA LYS A 30 8.77 -3.00 6.64
C LYS A 30 7.52 -2.61 5.84
N ILE A 31 6.98 -3.55 5.05
CA ILE A 31 5.73 -3.34 4.30
C ILE A 31 4.56 -3.09 5.26
N PHE A 32 4.40 -3.90 6.30
CA PHE A 32 3.30 -3.72 7.25
C PHE A 32 3.41 -2.41 8.03
N LYS A 33 4.62 -2.01 8.45
CA LYS A 33 4.87 -0.72 9.10
C LYS A 33 4.49 0.45 8.18
N ALA A 34 4.94 0.41 6.94
CA ALA A 34 4.63 1.47 5.98
C ALA A 34 3.14 1.54 5.63
N LEU A 35 2.48 0.39 5.49
CA LEU A 35 1.04 0.34 5.27
C LEU A 35 0.27 0.92 6.46
N ASP A 36 0.69 0.60 7.69
CA ASP A 36 0.10 1.14 8.92
C ASP A 36 0.19 2.67 8.97
N GLU A 37 1.38 3.21 8.67
CA GLU A 37 1.64 4.65 8.65
C GLU A 37 0.77 5.38 7.62
N VAL A 38 0.63 4.81 6.42
CA VAL A 38 -0.21 5.39 5.35
C VAL A 38 -1.68 5.31 5.70
N CYS A 39 -2.13 4.19 6.28
CA CYS A 39 -3.51 4.06 6.75
C CYS A 39 -3.83 5.10 7.82
N TYR A 40 -2.91 5.33 8.76
CA TYR A 40 -3.06 6.37 9.77
C TYR A 40 -3.07 7.79 9.15
N ALA A 41 -2.15 8.08 8.25
CA ALA A 41 -2.05 9.39 7.60
C ALA A 41 -3.25 9.71 6.69
N PHE A 42 -3.85 8.69 6.08
CA PHE A 42 -4.97 8.83 5.16
C PHE A 42 -6.34 8.66 5.84
N ASP A 43 -6.38 8.36 7.14
CA ASP A 43 -7.60 8.05 7.90
C ASP A 43 -8.36 6.86 7.28
N LEU A 44 -7.63 5.78 7.00
CA LEU A 44 -8.16 4.56 6.39
C LEU A 44 -8.05 3.36 7.34
N GLY A 45 -9.01 2.46 7.22
CA GLY A 45 -8.89 1.11 7.76
C GLY A 45 -7.74 0.34 7.08
N LYS A 46 -7.11 -0.59 7.80
CA LYS A 46 -6.05 -1.44 7.24
C LYS A 46 -6.63 -2.37 6.18
N PRO A 47 -6.10 -2.39 4.94
CA PRO A 47 -6.59 -3.30 3.93
C PRO A 47 -6.18 -4.74 4.23
N ILE A 48 -7.06 -5.66 3.84
CA ILE A 48 -6.86 -7.10 3.85
C ILE A 48 -6.01 -7.48 2.63
N TRP A 49 -5.04 -8.36 2.87
CA TRP A 49 -4.25 -8.95 1.81
C TRP A 49 -4.99 -10.13 1.21
N LEU A 50 -5.49 -9.95 -0.02
CA LEU A 50 -6.06 -11.02 -0.83
C LEU A 50 -4.95 -11.78 -1.56
N ASP A 51 -5.23 -13.02 -1.97
CA ASP A 51 -4.26 -13.88 -2.67
C ASP A 51 -3.73 -13.20 -3.94
N ALA A 52 -4.61 -12.53 -4.69
CA ALA A 52 -4.26 -11.75 -5.88
C ALA A 52 -3.24 -10.63 -5.58
N ASN A 53 -3.38 -9.94 -4.44
CA ASN A 53 -2.45 -8.88 -4.02
C ASN A 53 -1.07 -9.44 -3.71
N VAL A 54 -1.04 -10.60 -3.04
CA VAL A 54 0.21 -11.29 -2.70
C VAL A 54 0.91 -11.78 -3.96
N GLU A 55 0.16 -12.33 -4.93
CA GLU A 55 0.72 -12.76 -6.22
C GLU A 55 1.26 -11.59 -7.04
N GLU A 56 0.52 -10.49 -7.16
CA GLU A 56 0.95 -9.30 -7.89
C GLU A 56 2.21 -8.69 -7.23
N PHE A 57 2.20 -8.58 -5.91
CA PHE A 57 3.32 -8.05 -5.14
C PHE A 57 4.59 -8.88 -5.33
N LYS A 58 4.49 -10.21 -5.31
CA LYS A 58 5.64 -11.10 -5.54
C LYS A 58 6.24 -10.95 -6.95
N ARG A 59 5.43 -10.60 -7.95
CA ARG A 59 5.86 -10.51 -9.35
C ARG A 59 6.41 -9.14 -9.72
N HIS A 60 5.84 -8.07 -9.15
CA HIS A 60 6.10 -6.70 -9.59
C HIS A 60 6.57 -5.76 -8.48
N ALA A 61 6.76 -6.26 -7.25
CA ALA A 61 7.00 -5.44 -6.06
C ALA A 61 5.93 -4.33 -5.88
N LYS A 62 4.74 -4.61 -6.40
CA LYS A 62 3.63 -3.68 -6.57
C LYS A 62 2.31 -4.42 -6.38
N THR A 63 1.35 -3.79 -5.73
CA THR A 63 -0.01 -4.32 -5.57
C THR A 63 -1.03 -3.19 -5.47
N ARG A 64 -2.31 -3.49 -5.70
CA ARG A 64 -3.43 -2.55 -5.56
C ARG A 64 -4.48 -3.09 -4.62
N PHE A 65 -4.84 -2.29 -3.62
CA PHE A 65 -5.93 -2.58 -2.71
C PHE A 65 -7.19 -1.85 -3.19
N THR A 66 -8.13 -2.58 -3.77
CA THR A 66 -9.45 -2.09 -4.18
C THR A 66 -10.43 -2.15 -3.01
N GLN A 67 -11.67 -1.65 -3.18
CA GLN A 67 -12.74 -1.73 -2.17
C GLN A 67 -12.88 -3.09 -1.48
N ASP A 68 -12.76 -4.20 -2.22
CA ASP A 68 -12.86 -5.58 -1.66
C ASP A 68 -11.82 -5.87 -0.56
N CYS A 69 -10.69 -5.15 -0.57
CA CYS A 69 -9.67 -5.26 0.46
C CYS A 69 -10.03 -4.50 1.74
N PHE A 70 -11.00 -3.59 1.72
CA PHE A 70 -11.37 -2.77 2.87
C PHE A 70 -12.70 -3.24 3.46
N ILE A 71 -12.74 -3.35 4.80
CA ILE A 71 -13.98 -3.69 5.52
C ILE A 71 -14.94 -2.48 5.49
N GLU A 72 -14.38 -1.28 5.55
CA GLU A 72 -15.10 -0.02 5.51
C GLU A 72 -15.20 0.49 4.09
N HIS A 73 -16.26 1.24 3.80
CA HIS A 73 -16.45 1.82 2.48
C HIS A 73 -15.40 2.90 2.22
N VAL A 74 -14.58 2.69 1.19
CA VAL A 74 -13.65 3.72 0.69
C VAL A 74 -14.23 4.48 -0.50
N ASP A 75 -13.95 5.79 -0.58
CA ASP A 75 -14.45 6.69 -1.64
C ASP A 75 -13.46 6.80 -2.83
N PHE A 76 -12.51 5.87 -2.95
CA PHE A 76 -11.49 5.78 -4.00
C PHE A 76 -11.53 4.41 -4.69
N ASP A 77 -10.94 4.31 -5.88
CA ASP A 77 -10.95 3.07 -6.66
C ASP A 77 -9.95 2.05 -6.12
N PHE A 78 -8.71 2.49 -5.87
CA PHE A 78 -7.70 1.66 -5.24
C PHE A 78 -6.59 2.47 -4.56
N LEU A 79 -5.99 1.85 -3.54
CA LEU A 79 -4.71 2.25 -2.96
C LEU A 79 -3.62 1.37 -3.58
N GLU A 80 -2.78 1.96 -4.43
CA GLU A 80 -1.62 1.29 -5.02
C GLU A 80 -0.42 1.39 -4.09
N MET A 81 0.25 0.27 -3.83
CA MET A 81 1.51 0.19 -3.12
C MET A 81 2.60 -0.27 -4.08
N HIS A 82 3.73 0.42 -4.10
CA HIS A 82 4.86 0.11 -4.98
C HIS A 82 6.19 0.30 -4.25
N VAL A 83 6.99 -0.75 -4.15
CA VAL A 83 8.35 -0.66 -3.63
C VAL A 83 9.22 -0.07 -4.74
N ILE A 84 9.78 1.11 -4.50
CA ILE A 84 10.61 1.83 -5.49
C ILE A 84 12.10 1.64 -5.24
N GLU A 85 12.51 1.35 -3.99
CA GLU A 85 13.90 1.04 -3.65
C GLU A 85 13.93 -0.10 -2.62
N GLU A 86 14.57 -1.21 -3.00
CA GLU A 86 14.99 -2.27 -2.08
C GLU A 86 16.43 -1.92 -1.64
N ASP A 87 16.68 -1.94 -0.33
CA ASP A 87 18.04 -1.74 0.21
C ASP A 87 18.92 -2.96 -0.11
#